data_AF-A0A7X7DM99-F1
#
_entry.id   AF-A0A7X7DM99-F1
#
_cell.length_a   1.000
_cell.length_b   1.000
_cell.length_c   1.000
_cell.angle_alpha   90.00
_cell.angle_beta   90.00
_cell.angle_gamma   90.00
#
_symmetry.space_group_name_H-M   'P 1'
#
loop_
_entity.id
_entity.type
_entity.pdbx_description
1 polymer ?
#
loop_
_entity_poly.entity_id
_entity_poly.type
_entity_poly.pdbx_seq_one_letter_code
_entity_poly.pdbx_strand_id
1 'polypeptide(L)'
;MLISILISRQSLSVCAFTPWIQQTLSACKKIYENDSLLLTSIGQKTWNFQLFCGSLLKLRMRVVVPSIDQEEFKKNCRHYKNQFHLDDKKVEFVFLASNSVFKNNYRRDQYIVDNADLIFPISIRKDGFFYNSLKNKKNIDTTFQIDYIVHSCEKRKKSYKPIDENKTEKLDNYLFHWTRMPKENWPDESQFDYYMSILKKEGTSRTAFDTLCNIFDKKVICSSSRHAIKKCKIVSFTGVSIGQFFGLMKWRKKYNEMSFEPYGIGIDKEEATTIGFQKVLYCHPEEFDKLSDDEKKRYHSSGKKTNWSEENEYRLFSDLDLNLIPIEKMICICPTSDESIFIEKKYGIKSYSLY
;
A
#
# COMPACT_ATOMS: atom_id res chain seq x y z
N MET A 1 18.57 29.54 0.29
CA MET A 1 18.53 28.84 1.59
C MET A 1 18.00 27.43 1.38
N LEU A 2 18.68 26.45 1.95
CA LEU A 2 18.36 25.03 1.90
C LEU A 2 17.61 24.64 3.18
N ILE A 3 16.32 24.32 3.06
CA ILE A 3 15.44 24.07 4.20
C ILE A 3 15.07 22.59 4.24
N SER A 4 15.12 21.97 5.41
CA SER A 4 14.59 20.62 5.59
C SER A 4 13.43 20.56 6.58
N ILE A 5 12.48 19.68 6.29
CA ILE A 5 11.36 19.36 7.16
C ILE A 5 11.65 18.01 7.81
N LEU A 6 11.70 17.95 9.14
CA LEU A 6 11.99 16.72 9.87
C LEU A 6 10.73 16.18 10.53
N ILE A 7 10.45 14.91 10.25
CA ILE A 7 9.28 14.20 10.77
C ILE A 7 9.73 12.79 11.15
N SER A 8 9.59 12.43 12.42
CA SER A 8 9.77 11.04 12.86
C SER A 8 8.72 10.14 12.22
N ARG A 9 8.97 8.83 12.16
CA ARG A 9 8.04 7.88 11.53
C ARG A 9 6.62 8.03 12.09
N GLN A 10 5.67 8.29 11.19
CA GLN A 10 4.26 8.47 11.52
C GLN A 10 3.43 7.23 11.18
N SER A 11 2.17 7.24 11.64
CA SER A 11 1.18 6.20 11.39
C SER A 11 0.98 5.90 9.89
N LEU A 12 0.59 4.65 9.58
CA LEU A 12 0.36 4.19 8.21
C LEU A 12 -0.95 4.69 7.58
N SER A 13 -1.89 5.20 8.37
CA SER A 13 -3.19 5.69 7.87
C SER A 13 -3.28 7.16 8.17
N VAL A 14 -3.40 7.95 7.11
CA VAL A 14 -3.45 9.41 7.17
C VAL A 14 -4.63 9.90 6.35
N CYS A 15 -5.10 11.08 6.70
CA CYS A 15 -6.12 11.85 6.02
C CYS A 15 -5.68 13.32 5.96
N ALA A 16 -6.41 14.13 5.20
CA ALA A 16 -6.18 15.57 5.08
C ALA A 16 -6.07 16.29 6.44
N PHE A 17 -6.81 15.85 7.45
CA PHE A 17 -6.85 16.44 8.79
C PHE A 17 -5.81 15.88 9.76
N THR A 18 -4.94 14.97 9.32
CA THR A 18 -3.89 14.46 10.19
C THR A 18 -2.92 15.61 10.51
N PRO A 19 -2.65 15.95 11.79
CA PRO A 19 -1.93 17.18 12.13
C PRO A 19 -0.56 17.32 11.45
N TRP A 20 0.23 16.25 11.38
CA TRP A 20 1.55 16.31 10.73
C TRP A 20 1.45 16.51 9.22
N ILE A 21 0.37 16.05 8.57
CA ILE A 21 0.10 16.27 7.14
C ILE A 21 -0.14 17.76 6.89
N GLN A 22 -1.02 18.37 7.69
CA GLN A 22 -1.35 19.80 7.59
C GLN A 22 -0.12 20.68 7.82
N GLN A 23 0.64 20.40 8.89
CA GLN A 23 1.83 21.17 9.19
C GLN A 23 2.93 20.99 8.15
N THR A 24 3.06 19.81 7.54
CA THR A 24 4.03 19.59 6.45
C THR A 24 3.65 20.41 5.22
N LEU A 25 2.36 20.47 4.89
CA LEU A 25 1.87 21.29 3.79
C LEU A 25 2.10 22.78 4.06
N SER A 26 1.82 23.27 5.27
CA SER A 26 2.08 24.65 5.68
C SER A 26 3.57 25.00 5.62
N ALA A 27 4.44 24.11 6.11
CA ALA A 27 5.88 24.26 6.01
C ALA A 27 6.35 24.33 4.55
N CYS A 28 5.85 23.45 3.67
CA CYS A 28 6.17 23.49 2.24
C CYS A 28 5.68 24.79 1.57
N LYS A 29 4.51 25.32 1.94
CA LYS A 29 4.05 26.64 1.45
C LYS A 29 4.99 27.75 1.87
N LYS A 30 5.47 27.74 3.12
CA LYS A 30 6.45 28.71 3.60
C LYS A 30 7.77 28.65 2.84
N ILE A 31 8.22 27.43 2.48
CA ILE A 31 9.41 27.24 1.62
C ILE A 31 9.18 27.85 0.23
N TYR A 32 7.98 27.65 -0.35
CA TYR A 32 7.60 28.23 -1.64
C TYR A 32 7.61 29.76 -1.61
N GLU A 33 6.95 30.36 -0.62
CA GLU A 33 6.83 31.81 -0.45
C GLU A 33 8.19 32.49 -0.28
N ASN A 34 9.13 31.83 0.39
CA ASN A 34 10.48 32.34 0.62
C ASN A 34 11.45 32.03 -0.54
N ASP A 35 10.97 31.52 -1.69
CA ASP A 35 11.77 30.99 -2.80
C ASP A 35 12.96 30.11 -2.35
N SER A 36 12.73 29.27 -1.34
CA SER A 36 13.78 28.44 -0.76
C SER A 36 13.81 27.04 -1.38
N LEU A 37 14.91 26.31 -1.18
CA LEU A 37 15.10 24.97 -1.72
C LEU A 37 14.78 23.92 -0.65
N LEU A 38 13.90 22.97 -0.95
CA LEU A 38 13.56 21.88 -0.03
C LEU A 38 14.60 20.76 -0.13
N LEU A 39 15.30 20.48 0.98
CA LEU A 39 16.15 19.32 1.17
C LEU A 39 15.32 18.16 1.74
N THR A 40 15.16 17.11 0.95
CA THR A 40 14.33 15.95 1.30
C THR A 40 14.93 14.63 0.78
N SER A 41 14.18 13.53 0.86
CA SER A 41 14.64 12.21 0.42
C SER A 41 13.47 11.29 0.04
N ILE A 42 13.73 9.98 -0.03
CA ILE A 42 12.86 8.91 -0.52
C ILE A 42 12.79 7.74 0.47
N GLY A 43 11.83 6.83 0.23
CA GLY A 43 11.79 5.49 0.84
C GLY A 43 11.13 5.42 2.21
N GLN A 44 10.65 6.53 2.76
CA GLN A 44 9.79 6.54 3.94
C GLN A 44 8.56 7.41 3.68
N LYS A 45 7.40 7.06 4.24
CA LYS A 45 6.14 7.79 4.01
C LYS A 45 6.24 9.29 4.31
N THR A 46 6.96 9.67 5.37
CA THR A 46 7.15 11.07 5.73
C THR A 46 7.99 11.82 4.68
N TRP A 47 9.03 11.19 4.14
CA TRP A 47 9.83 11.75 3.04
C TRP A 47 9.04 11.79 1.72
N ASN A 48 8.35 10.70 1.39
CA ASN A 48 7.49 10.61 0.23
C ASN A 48 6.38 11.68 0.25
N PHE A 49 5.81 11.99 1.42
CA PHE A 49 4.82 13.05 1.53
C PHE A 49 5.41 14.44 1.27
N GLN A 50 6.66 14.69 1.66
CA GLN A 50 7.37 15.93 1.32
C GLN A 50 7.64 16.03 -0.20
N LEU A 51 8.04 14.93 -0.86
CA LEU A 51 8.17 14.89 -2.32
C LEU A 51 6.86 15.21 -3.02
N PHE A 52 5.76 14.63 -2.54
CA PHE A 52 4.43 14.97 -3.02
C PHE A 52 4.12 16.46 -2.84
N CYS A 53 4.33 17.03 -1.65
CA CYS A 53 4.09 18.45 -1.41
C CYS A 53 4.97 19.34 -2.30
N GLY A 54 6.23 18.98 -2.50
CA GLY A 54 7.13 19.71 -3.38
C GLY A 54 6.74 19.63 -4.85
N SER A 55 6.26 18.48 -5.31
CA SER A 55 5.69 18.35 -6.67
C SER A 55 4.40 19.16 -6.84
N LEU A 56 3.51 19.09 -5.86
CA LEU A 56 2.23 19.80 -5.83
C LEU A 56 2.41 21.32 -5.89
N LEU A 57 3.35 21.85 -5.09
CA LEU A 57 3.64 23.28 -4.98
C LEU A 57 4.75 23.76 -5.92
N LYS A 58 5.27 22.88 -6.80
CA LYS A 58 6.36 23.19 -7.75
C LYS A 58 7.61 23.78 -7.08
N LEU A 59 7.96 23.25 -5.90
CA LEU A 59 9.16 23.62 -5.15
C LEU A 59 10.43 23.23 -5.89
N ARG A 60 11.49 24.03 -5.71
CA ARG A 60 12.86 23.56 -5.97
C ARG A 60 13.25 22.55 -4.90
N MET A 61 13.73 21.38 -5.31
CA MET A 61 14.05 20.28 -4.40
C MET A 61 15.44 19.71 -4.66
N ARG A 62 16.10 19.33 -3.56
CA ARG A 62 17.30 18.50 -3.57
C ARG A 62 16.94 17.22 -2.85
N VAL A 63 16.90 16.13 -3.61
CA VAL A 63 16.41 14.84 -3.15
C VAL A 63 17.59 13.91 -2.95
N VAL A 64 17.89 13.61 -1.69
CA VAL A 64 18.94 12.66 -1.32
C VAL A 64 18.45 11.25 -1.60
N VAL A 65 19.20 10.48 -2.37
CA VAL A 65 18.84 9.11 -2.77
C VAL A 65 19.92 8.16 -2.25
N PRO A 66 19.66 7.45 -1.14
CA PRO A 66 20.56 6.41 -0.68
C PRO A 66 20.52 5.24 -1.65
N SER A 67 21.67 4.83 -2.19
CA SER A 67 21.78 3.70 -3.12
C SER A 67 23.14 3.03 -3.00
N ILE A 68 23.20 1.73 -3.32
CA ILE A 68 24.41 0.91 -3.22
C ILE A 68 25.41 1.33 -4.30
N ASP A 69 24.91 1.60 -5.49
CA ASP A 69 25.69 2.00 -6.66
C ASP A 69 24.96 3.04 -7.52
N GLN A 70 25.61 3.44 -8.60
CA GLN A 70 25.10 4.43 -9.55
C GLN A 70 23.90 3.92 -10.37
N GLU A 71 23.81 2.61 -10.62
CA GLU A 71 22.73 2.05 -11.42
C GLU A 71 21.43 1.97 -10.60
N GLU A 72 21.52 1.55 -9.33
CA GLU A 72 20.42 1.64 -8.37
C GLU A 72 20.01 3.10 -8.15
N PHE A 73 20.97 4.03 -8.03
CA PHE A 73 20.68 5.46 -7.92
C PHE A 73 19.86 5.97 -9.10
N LYS A 74 20.29 5.72 -10.34
CA LYS A 74 19.55 6.11 -11.56
C LYS A 74 18.17 5.48 -11.63
N LYS A 75 18.06 4.19 -11.28
CA LYS A 75 16.78 3.47 -11.23
C LYS A 75 15.82 4.11 -10.23
N ASN A 76 16.31 4.42 -9.03
CA ASN A 76 15.52 5.09 -7.99
C ASN A 76 15.11 6.51 -8.43
N CYS A 77 16.01 7.29 -9.01
CA CYS A 77 15.69 8.63 -9.52
C CYS A 77 14.54 8.56 -10.55
N ARG A 78 14.65 7.66 -11.54
CA ARG A 78 13.58 7.46 -12.55
C ARG A 78 12.28 7.00 -11.91
N HIS A 79 12.33 6.05 -10.98
CA HIS A 79 11.15 5.55 -10.30
C HIS A 79 10.43 6.67 -9.53
N TYR A 80 11.12 7.39 -8.64
CA TYR A 80 10.51 8.45 -7.84
C TYR A 80 10.08 9.66 -8.67
N LYS A 81 10.82 10.00 -9.72
CA LYS A 81 10.40 11.01 -10.69
C LYS A 81 9.04 10.68 -11.30
N ASN A 82 8.87 9.46 -11.79
CA ASN A 82 7.61 9.01 -12.39
C ASN A 82 6.49 8.92 -11.34
N GLN A 83 6.78 8.39 -10.15
CA GLN A 83 5.77 8.17 -9.11
C GLN A 83 5.23 9.47 -8.50
N PHE A 84 6.04 10.54 -8.46
CA PHE A 84 5.67 11.82 -7.87
C PHE A 84 5.47 12.94 -8.89
N HIS A 85 5.54 12.63 -10.20
CA HIS A 85 5.44 13.60 -11.29
C HIS A 85 6.44 14.78 -11.13
N LEU A 86 7.70 14.47 -10.79
CA LEU A 86 8.72 15.48 -10.50
C LEU A 86 9.22 16.20 -11.76
N ASP A 87 9.41 17.51 -11.68
CA ASP A 87 9.93 18.36 -12.76
C ASP A 87 11.46 18.41 -12.76
N ASP A 88 12.09 18.00 -13.87
CA ASP A 88 13.56 17.98 -14.03
C ASP A 88 14.21 19.34 -13.82
N LYS A 89 13.52 20.42 -14.13
CA LYS A 89 14.07 21.79 -13.98
C LYS A 89 14.05 22.26 -12.54
N LYS A 90 13.32 21.57 -11.67
CA LYS A 90 13.10 21.94 -10.27
C LYS A 90 13.75 20.95 -9.30
N VAL A 91 14.17 19.77 -9.76
CA VAL A 91 14.65 18.69 -8.90
C VAL A 91 16.09 18.31 -9.22
N GLU A 92 16.94 18.40 -8.20
CA GLU A 92 18.29 17.85 -8.19
C GLU A 92 18.31 16.57 -7.35
N PHE A 93 18.79 15.45 -7.92
CA PHE A 93 19.00 14.22 -7.17
C PHE A 93 20.45 14.10 -6.70
N VAL A 94 20.64 13.77 -5.43
CA VAL A 94 21.96 13.61 -4.81
C VAL A 94 22.19 12.14 -4.45
N PHE A 95 23.21 11.54 -5.06
CA PHE A 95 23.62 10.18 -4.73
C PHE A 95 24.29 10.13 -3.37
N LEU A 96 23.75 9.32 -2.46
CA LEU A 96 24.39 9.03 -1.18
C LEU A 96 24.81 7.56 -1.15
N ALA A 97 26.10 7.33 -1.44
CA ALA A 97 26.67 5.98 -1.51
C ALA A 97 26.51 5.20 -0.21
N SER A 98 26.19 3.92 -0.36
CA SER A 98 25.86 3.02 0.72
C SER A 98 26.51 1.65 0.56
N ASN A 99 26.91 1.06 1.69
CA ASN A 99 27.31 -0.34 1.75
C ASN A 99 26.24 -1.24 2.42
N SER A 100 25.13 -0.69 2.95
CA SER A 100 24.00 -1.48 3.50
C SER A 100 22.69 -0.70 3.68
N VAL A 101 21.55 -1.31 3.36
CA VAL A 101 20.21 -0.69 3.43
C VAL A 101 19.86 -0.11 4.81
N PHE A 102 20.29 -0.75 5.91
CA PHE A 102 19.93 -0.32 7.26
C PHE A 102 20.76 0.88 7.76
N LYS A 103 22.08 0.89 7.48
CA LYS A 103 22.96 2.04 7.80
C LYS A 103 22.59 3.29 6.98
N ASN A 104 21.81 3.12 5.91
CA ASN A 104 21.42 4.20 5.00
C ASN A 104 20.45 5.19 5.55
N ASN A 105 19.44 4.72 6.28
CA ASN A 105 18.44 5.63 6.82
C ASN A 105 19.12 6.63 7.76
N TYR A 106 20.02 6.15 8.63
CA TYR A 106 20.79 7.01 9.54
C TYR A 106 21.71 7.97 8.78
N ARG A 107 22.51 7.48 7.82
CA ARG A 107 23.42 8.36 7.06
C ARG A 107 22.68 9.41 6.24
N ARG A 108 21.57 9.04 5.61
CA ARG A 108 20.68 9.97 4.91
C ARG A 108 20.13 11.02 5.87
N ASP A 109 19.54 10.57 6.98
CA ASP A 109 18.90 11.46 7.94
C ASP A 109 19.94 12.42 8.55
N GLN A 110 21.15 11.94 8.84
CA GLN A 110 22.28 12.77 9.29
C GLN A 110 22.73 13.77 8.22
N TYR A 111 22.92 13.32 6.97
CA TYR A 111 23.28 14.20 5.86
C TYR A 111 22.29 15.36 5.71
N ILE A 112 20.99 15.07 5.79
CA ILE A 112 19.94 16.10 5.69
C ILE A 112 20.04 17.10 6.85
N VAL A 113 20.21 16.61 8.08
CA VAL A 113 20.37 17.47 9.27
C VAL A 113 21.63 18.33 9.19
N ASP A 114 22.71 17.82 8.60
CA ASP A 114 23.99 18.53 8.51
C ASP A 114 24.06 19.55 7.38
N ASN A 115 23.31 19.33 6.30
CA ASN A 115 23.34 20.19 5.12
C ASN A 115 22.15 21.18 5.06
N ALA A 116 21.20 21.12 5.98
CA ALA A 116 20.12 22.10 6.04
C ALA A 116 20.60 23.42 6.67
N ASP A 117 20.35 24.54 5.99
CA ASP A 117 20.57 25.89 6.53
C ASP A 117 19.55 26.22 7.63
N LEU A 118 18.31 25.73 7.46
CA LEU A 118 17.18 25.90 8.39
C LEU A 118 16.38 24.59 8.47
N ILE A 119 15.94 24.25 9.68
CA ILE A 119 15.16 23.04 9.93
C ILE A 119 13.78 23.39 10.51
N PHE A 120 12.74 22.80 9.91
CA PHE A 120 11.38 22.77 10.42
C PHE A 120 11.07 21.40 11.06
N PRO A 121 11.22 21.23 12.38
CA PRO A 121 10.76 20.03 13.06
C PRO A 121 9.23 20.07 13.16
N ILE A 122 8.55 19.03 12.65
CA ILE A 122 7.08 18.97 12.73
C ILE A 122 6.65 18.05 13.84
N SER A 123 6.98 16.76 13.77
CA SER A 123 6.56 15.78 14.78
C SER A 123 7.71 14.84 15.05
N ILE A 124 8.44 15.12 16.13
CA ILE A 124 9.70 14.46 16.46
C ILE A 124 9.52 13.58 17.69
N ARG A 125 9.83 12.28 17.55
CA ARG A 125 9.77 11.33 18.66
C ARG A 125 10.86 11.66 19.67
N LYS A 126 10.47 11.85 20.94
CA LYS A 126 11.40 12.01 22.06
C LYS A 126 12.41 10.87 22.10
N ASP A 127 13.68 11.22 22.34
CA ASP A 127 14.83 10.31 22.39
C ASP A 127 15.12 9.56 21.08
N GLY A 128 14.41 9.90 19.99
CA GLY A 128 14.67 9.39 18.64
C GLY A 128 15.90 10.03 17.99
N PHE A 129 16.24 9.55 16.79
CA PHE A 129 17.38 10.07 16.02
C PHE A 129 17.31 11.59 15.82
N PHE A 130 16.24 12.09 15.18
CA PHE A 130 16.11 13.54 14.93
C PHE A 130 16.11 14.37 16.22
N TYR A 131 15.48 13.87 17.30
CA TYR A 131 15.50 14.56 18.58
C TYR A 131 16.94 14.77 19.07
N ASN A 132 17.77 13.73 19.01
CA ASN A 132 19.16 13.81 19.44
C ASN A 132 20.01 14.66 18.49
N SER A 133 19.82 14.54 17.18
CA SER A 133 20.59 15.32 16.19
C SER A 133 20.29 16.82 16.22
N LEU A 134 19.12 17.22 16.74
CA LEU A 134 18.72 18.63 16.84
C LEU A 134 19.22 19.35 18.09
N LYS A 135 19.68 18.64 19.14
CA LYS A 135 20.07 19.25 20.44
C LYS A 135 21.08 20.39 20.32
N ASN A 136 21.99 20.30 19.34
CA ASN A 136 23.08 21.27 19.14
C ASN A 136 22.90 22.13 17.88
N LYS A 137 21.75 22.04 17.19
CA LYS A 137 21.50 22.82 15.97
C LYS A 137 20.95 24.20 16.32
N LYS A 138 21.55 25.24 15.76
CA LYS A 138 21.19 26.64 16.03
C LYS A 138 20.03 27.15 15.16
N ASN A 139 19.90 26.64 13.94
CA ASN A 139 18.93 27.14 12.96
C ASN A 139 17.70 26.22 12.91
N ILE A 140 16.89 26.28 13.96
CA ILE A 140 15.64 25.54 14.08
C ILE A 140 14.50 26.56 14.17
N ASP A 141 13.48 26.39 13.34
CA ASP A 141 12.23 27.15 13.42
C ASP A 141 11.09 26.20 13.76
N THR A 142 10.57 26.36 14.97
CA THR A 142 9.55 25.49 15.57
C THR A 142 8.12 25.92 15.25
N THR A 143 7.91 26.88 14.33
CA THR A 143 6.57 27.40 13.96
C THR A 143 5.57 26.31 13.56
N PHE A 144 6.04 25.21 12.95
CA PHE A 144 5.19 24.10 12.48
C PHE A 144 5.20 22.90 13.42
N GLN A 145 5.84 23.02 14.59
CA GLN A 145 6.03 21.90 15.51
C GLN A 145 4.71 21.52 16.20
N ILE A 146 4.49 20.22 16.29
CA ILE A 146 3.39 19.56 17.00
C ILE A 146 3.94 18.38 17.81
N ASP A 147 3.13 17.92 18.76
CA ASP A 147 3.49 16.76 19.56
C ASP A 147 3.60 15.48 18.71
N TYR A 148 4.51 14.60 19.12
CA TYR A 148 4.61 13.27 18.56
C TYR A 148 3.64 12.33 19.28
N ILE A 149 2.65 11.83 18.56
CA ILE A 149 1.64 10.91 19.09
C ILE A 149 1.95 9.48 18.65
N VAL A 150 2.15 8.59 19.62
CA VAL A 150 2.26 7.16 19.35
C VAL A 150 0.86 6.62 19.07
N HIS A 151 0.56 6.35 17.81
CA HIS A 151 -0.69 5.69 17.47
C HIS A 151 -0.64 4.20 17.82
N SER A 152 -1.52 3.75 18.73
CA SER A 152 -1.70 2.33 18.98
C SER A 152 -2.35 1.66 17.76
N CYS A 153 -1.80 0.53 17.33
CA CYS A 153 -2.33 -0.26 16.22
C CYS A 153 -3.68 -0.93 16.56
N GLU A 154 -4.05 -0.99 17.83
CA GLU A 154 -5.24 -1.70 18.31
C GLU A 154 -6.55 -1.07 17.85
N LYS A 155 -6.59 0.26 17.65
CA LYS A 155 -7.78 0.98 17.15
C LYS A 155 -8.20 0.58 15.72
N ARG A 156 -7.44 -0.29 15.05
CA ARG A 156 -7.69 -0.74 13.67
C ARG A 156 -8.16 -2.19 13.57
N LYS A 157 -8.27 -2.89 14.70
CA LYS A 157 -8.88 -4.21 14.72
C LYS A 157 -10.37 -4.03 14.43
N LYS A 158 -10.78 -4.36 13.20
CA LYS A 158 -12.19 -4.58 12.91
C LYS A 158 -12.54 -6.00 13.34
N SER A 159 -13.54 -6.11 14.20
CA SER A 159 -14.24 -7.38 14.44
C SER A 159 -15.42 -7.43 13.50
N TYR A 160 -15.46 -8.44 12.65
CA TYR A 160 -16.59 -8.71 11.80
C TYR A 160 -17.51 -9.74 12.49
N LYS A 161 -18.83 -9.57 12.37
CA LYS A 161 -19.79 -10.49 12.99
C LYS A 161 -19.71 -11.87 12.29
N PRO A 162 -19.99 -12.98 12.98
CA PRO A 162 -20.17 -14.27 12.32
C PRO A 162 -21.21 -14.15 11.20
N ILE A 163 -20.96 -14.85 10.08
CA ILE A 163 -21.88 -14.93 8.95
C ILE A 163 -22.90 -16.05 9.23
N ASP A 164 -24.14 -15.87 8.79
CA ASP A 164 -25.12 -16.96 8.71
C ASP A 164 -24.78 -17.87 7.52
N GLU A 165 -24.22 -19.04 7.79
CA GLU A 165 -23.72 -19.98 6.77
C GLU A 165 -24.80 -20.37 5.76
N ASN A 166 -26.07 -20.45 6.18
CA ASN A 166 -27.21 -20.80 5.33
C ASN A 166 -27.43 -19.78 4.20
N LYS A 167 -27.00 -18.52 4.38
CA LYS A 167 -27.09 -17.50 3.32
C LYS A 167 -26.03 -17.68 2.23
N THR A 168 -25.01 -18.51 2.48
CA THR A 168 -23.82 -18.61 1.62
C THR A 168 -23.67 -19.93 0.87
N GLU A 169 -24.42 -20.98 1.24
CA GLU A 169 -24.33 -22.31 0.59
C GLU A 169 -24.52 -22.26 -0.93
N LYS A 170 -25.38 -21.37 -1.44
CA LYS A 170 -25.62 -21.21 -2.88
C LYS A 170 -24.45 -20.62 -3.66
N LEU A 171 -23.37 -20.21 -2.98
CA LEU A 171 -22.23 -19.50 -3.56
C LEU A 171 -20.97 -20.38 -3.66
N ASP A 172 -21.08 -21.67 -3.32
CA ASP A 172 -19.96 -22.62 -3.38
C ASP A 172 -19.44 -22.90 -4.79
N ASN A 173 -20.20 -22.54 -5.83
CA ASN A 173 -19.77 -22.66 -7.24
C ASN A 173 -18.86 -21.51 -7.70
N TYR A 174 -18.53 -20.54 -6.84
CA TYR A 174 -17.67 -19.42 -7.18
C TYR A 174 -16.27 -19.57 -6.59
N LEU A 175 -15.28 -18.98 -7.26
CA LEU A 175 -13.98 -18.66 -6.69
C LEU A 175 -14.01 -17.20 -6.23
N PHE A 176 -13.41 -16.88 -5.08
CA PHE A 176 -13.44 -15.53 -4.52
C PHE A 176 -12.07 -14.85 -4.46
N HIS A 177 -11.99 -13.61 -4.91
CA HIS A 177 -10.91 -12.69 -4.59
C HIS A 177 -11.35 -11.75 -3.47
N TRP A 178 -10.73 -11.89 -2.31
CA TRP A 178 -11.01 -11.03 -1.16
C TRP A 178 -10.10 -9.82 -1.14
N THR A 179 -10.71 -8.64 -1.10
CA THR A 179 -10.02 -7.36 -1.04
C THR A 179 -9.81 -6.91 0.41
N ARG A 180 -9.01 -5.86 0.57
CA ARG A 180 -8.76 -5.23 1.86
C ARG A 180 -8.27 -3.80 1.67
N MET A 181 -8.31 -3.02 2.73
CA MET A 181 -7.79 -1.67 2.77
C MET A 181 -6.29 -1.68 2.39
N PRO A 182 -5.90 -0.89 1.38
CA PRO A 182 -4.52 -0.80 0.95
C PRO A 182 -3.75 0.05 1.97
N LYS A 183 -2.49 -0.31 2.20
CA LYS A 183 -1.60 0.50 3.05
C LYS A 183 -0.95 1.66 2.33
N GLU A 184 -0.89 1.58 1.01
CA GLU A 184 -0.17 2.49 0.12
C GLU A 184 -1.04 2.72 -1.12
N ASN A 185 -0.46 3.31 -2.17
CA ASN A 185 -1.11 3.44 -3.46
C ASN A 185 -1.59 2.09 -3.99
N TRP A 186 -2.65 2.11 -4.80
CA TRP A 186 -3.03 0.90 -5.55
C TRP A 186 -1.92 0.54 -6.56
N PRO A 187 -1.82 -0.73 -7.01
CA PRO A 187 -0.69 -1.19 -7.82
C PRO A 187 -0.44 -0.39 -9.10
N ASP A 188 -1.50 0.16 -9.69
CA ASP A 188 -1.50 0.91 -10.94
C ASP A 188 -1.66 2.42 -10.73
N GLU A 189 -1.55 2.87 -9.49
CA GLU A 189 -1.67 4.27 -9.11
C GLU A 189 -0.30 4.86 -8.77
N SER A 190 -0.08 6.11 -9.17
CA SER A 190 1.13 6.84 -8.76
C SER A 190 1.08 7.22 -7.27
N GLN A 191 2.25 7.38 -6.64
CA GLN A 191 2.30 7.93 -5.28
C GLN A 191 1.74 9.36 -5.20
N PHE A 192 1.86 10.15 -6.28
CA PHE A 192 1.26 11.47 -6.36
C PHE A 192 -0.27 11.41 -6.23
N ASP A 193 -0.92 10.57 -7.03
CA ASP A 193 -2.38 10.42 -7.03
C ASP A 193 -2.87 9.85 -5.70
N TYR A 194 -2.10 8.95 -5.10
CA TYR A 194 -2.37 8.45 -3.75
C TYR A 194 -2.42 9.56 -2.70
N TYR A 195 -1.40 10.40 -2.61
CA TYR A 195 -1.40 11.51 -1.64
C TYR A 195 -2.41 12.60 -2.00
N MET A 196 -2.66 12.82 -3.29
CA MET A 196 -3.73 13.71 -3.74
C MET A 196 -5.10 13.23 -3.26
N SER A 197 -5.37 11.92 -3.33
CA SER A 197 -6.61 11.33 -2.79
C SER A 197 -6.72 11.49 -1.27
N ILE A 198 -5.60 11.42 -0.54
CA ILE A 198 -5.54 11.66 0.90
C ILE A 198 -5.94 13.10 1.25
N LEU A 199 -5.52 14.08 0.45
CA LEU A 199 -5.84 15.48 0.69
C LEU A 199 -7.28 15.86 0.32
N LYS A 200 -7.90 15.16 -0.63
CA LYS A 200 -9.25 15.49 -1.13
C LYS A 200 -10.38 14.92 -0.28
N LYS A 201 -10.18 13.77 0.37
CA LYS A 201 -11.24 13.05 1.08
C LYS A 201 -11.26 13.40 2.57
N GLU A 202 -12.43 13.75 3.09
CA GLU A 202 -12.65 13.83 4.54
C GLU A 202 -12.65 12.41 5.13
N GLY A 203 -11.94 12.21 6.24
CA GLY A 203 -11.83 10.89 6.89
C GLY A 203 -10.79 9.95 6.27
N THR A 204 -10.91 8.64 6.50
CA THR A 204 -9.92 7.67 6.00
C THR A 204 -9.99 7.58 4.48
N SER A 205 -8.90 7.94 3.80
CA SER A 205 -8.90 8.11 2.35
C SER A 205 -9.10 6.83 1.55
N ARG A 206 -8.95 5.65 2.17
CA ARG A 206 -9.12 4.33 1.52
C ARG A 206 -9.64 3.30 2.47
N THR A 207 -10.79 2.74 2.14
CA THR A 207 -11.36 1.56 2.78
C THR A 207 -11.17 0.32 1.89
N ALA A 208 -11.52 -0.86 2.40
CA ALA A 208 -11.63 -2.05 1.55
C ALA A 208 -12.73 -1.88 0.50
N PHE A 209 -13.85 -1.23 0.84
CA PHE A 209 -14.90 -0.89 -0.12
C PHE A 209 -14.42 0.04 -1.24
N ASP A 210 -13.61 1.06 -0.93
CA ASP A 210 -13.00 1.93 -1.95
C ASP A 210 -12.12 1.12 -2.91
N THR A 211 -11.45 0.07 -2.41
CA THR A 211 -10.60 -0.81 -3.25
C THR A 211 -11.43 -1.70 -4.15
N LEU A 212 -12.51 -2.28 -3.63
CA LEU A 212 -13.48 -3.03 -4.41
C LEU A 212 -14.08 -2.15 -5.53
N CYS A 213 -14.51 -0.93 -5.20
CA CYS A 213 -15.01 0.02 -6.19
C CYS A 213 -13.97 0.36 -7.25
N ASN A 214 -12.72 0.65 -6.84
CA ASN A 214 -11.64 0.94 -7.78
C ASN A 214 -11.37 -0.23 -8.75
N ILE A 215 -11.43 -1.48 -8.27
CA ILE A 215 -11.30 -2.66 -9.13
C ILE A 215 -12.41 -2.68 -10.18
N PHE A 216 -13.66 -2.42 -9.81
CA PHE A 216 -14.77 -2.40 -10.76
C PHE A 216 -14.74 -1.19 -11.70
N ASP A 217 -14.39 0.00 -11.21
CA ASP A 217 -14.24 1.20 -12.03
C ASP A 217 -13.15 0.99 -13.11
N LYS A 218 -12.04 0.35 -12.76
CA LYS A 218 -10.95 0.03 -13.69
C LYS A 218 -11.16 -1.25 -14.47
N LYS A 219 -12.08 -2.09 -14.01
CA LYS A 219 -12.35 -3.44 -14.51
C LYS A 219 -11.11 -4.33 -14.55
N VAL A 220 -10.18 -4.15 -13.61
CA VAL A 220 -8.93 -4.91 -13.57
C VAL A 220 -8.59 -5.29 -12.13
N ILE A 221 -8.24 -6.56 -11.90
CA ILE A 221 -7.53 -6.99 -10.70
C ILE A 221 -6.04 -7.07 -11.05
N CYS A 222 -5.25 -6.14 -10.54
CA CYS A 222 -3.81 -6.13 -10.79
C CYS A 222 -3.13 -7.29 -10.05
N SER A 223 -2.32 -8.03 -10.80
CA SER A 223 -1.48 -9.11 -10.30
C SER A 223 -0.38 -8.58 -9.38
N SER A 224 -0.05 -9.37 -8.35
CA SER A 224 0.98 -9.03 -7.38
C SER A 224 2.00 -10.16 -7.28
N SER A 225 3.27 -9.79 -7.08
CA SER A 225 4.32 -10.74 -6.72
C SER A 225 4.48 -10.90 -5.20
N ARG A 226 3.65 -10.19 -4.43
CA ARG A 226 3.65 -10.24 -2.98
C ARG A 226 3.23 -11.65 -2.52
N HIS A 227 4.13 -12.33 -1.82
CA HIS A 227 3.98 -13.73 -1.38
C HIS A 227 4.02 -14.79 -2.50
N ALA A 228 4.27 -14.39 -3.74
CA ALA A 228 4.50 -15.32 -4.84
C ALA A 228 5.93 -15.83 -4.87
N ILE A 229 6.10 -17.09 -5.25
CA ILE A 229 7.41 -17.72 -5.44
C ILE A 229 8.08 -17.09 -6.67
N LYS A 230 9.40 -16.87 -6.62
CA LYS A 230 10.21 -16.26 -7.69
C LYS A 230 9.74 -14.87 -8.17
N LYS A 231 8.95 -14.14 -7.37
CA LYS A 231 8.39 -12.83 -7.71
C LYS A 231 7.50 -12.82 -8.98
N CYS A 232 6.92 -13.96 -9.35
CA CYS A 232 5.93 -14.01 -10.42
C CYS A 232 4.70 -13.18 -10.03
N LYS A 233 4.15 -12.38 -10.95
CA LYS A 233 2.92 -11.65 -10.67
C LYS A 233 1.73 -12.58 -10.87
N ILE A 234 0.85 -12.65 -9.87
CA ILE A 234 -0.34 -13.50 -9.88
C ILE A 234 -1.56 -12.76 -9.33
N VAL A 235 -2.74 -13.14 -9.78
CA VAL A 235 -4.02 -12.86 -9.11
C VAL A 235 -4.48 -14.15 -8.43
N SER A 236 -4.76 -14.06 -7.13
CA SER A 236 -5.15 -15.21 -6.31
C SER A 236 -6.63 -15.15 -5.97
N PHE A 237 -7.30 -16.28 -6.12
CA PHE A 237 -8.67 -16.54 -5.70
C PHE A 237 -8.70 -17.75 -4.76
N THR A 238 -9.68 -17.83 -3.87
CA THR A 238 -9.93 -18.99 -3.03
C THR A 238 -11.12 -19.78 -3.55
N GLY A 239 -11.04 -21.11 -3.51
CA GLY A 239 -12.17 -22.00 -3.74
C GLY A 239 -12.83 -22.50 -2.45
N VAL A 240 -12.51 -21.91 -1.30
CA VAL A 240 -13.13 -22.19 0.01
C VAL A 240 -14.49 -21.51 0.08
N SER A 241 -15.47 -22.12 0.76
CA SER A 241 -16.76 -21.48 0.98
C SER A 241 -16.61 -20.19 1.80
N ILE A 242 -17.55 -19.26 1.63
CA ILE A 242 -17.49 -17.95 2.30
C ILE A 242 -17.45 -18.12 3.83
N GLY A 243 -18.31 -19.00 4.38
CA GLY A 243 -18.38 -19.27 5.81
C GLY A 243 -17.04 -19.76 6.39
N GLN A 244 -16.40 -20.72 5.71
CA GLN A 244 -15.09 -21.23 6.11
C GLN A 244 -13.98 -20.18 5.98
N PHE A 245 -13.98 -19.42 4.88
CA PHE A 245 -12.94 -18.41 4.62
C PHE A 245 -12.99 -17.25 5.62
N PHE A 246 -14.16 -16.97 6.19
CA PHE A 246 -14.33 -15.91 7.16
C PHE A 246 -13.43 -16.05 8.41
N GLY A 247 -13.17 -17.29 8.86
CA GLY A 247 -12.22 -17.58 9.93
C GLY A 247 -10.77 -17.16 9.63
N LEU A 248 -10.45 -16.97 8.34
CA LEU A 248 -9.14 -16.49 7.89
C LEU A 248 -9.03 -14.96 7.88
N MET A 249 -10.14 -14.22 8.00
CA MET A 249 -10.19 -12.75 8.02
C MET A 249 -9.80 -12.20 9.41
N LYS A 250 -8.50 -12.15 9.71
CA LYS A 250 -7.99 -11.79 11.04
C LYS A 250 -6.91 -10.72 11.00
N TRP A 251 -6.81 -9.98 12.09
CA TRP A 251 -5.75 -9.00 12.28
C TRP A 251 -4.37 -9.65 12.36
N ARG A 252 -3.44 -9.23 11.51
CA ARG A 252 -2.06 -9.71 11.48
C ARG A 252 -1.14 -8.67 12.12
N LYS A 253 -0.88 -8.81 13.42
CA LYS A 253 -0.05 -7.86 14.21
C LYS A 253 1.31 -7.55 13.56
N LYS A 254 2.00 -8.57 13.02
CA LYS A 254 3.28 -8.41 12.32
C LYS A 254 3.19 -7.42 11.15
N TYR A 255 2.08 -7.48 10.41
CA TYR A 255 1.87 -6.63 9.27
C TYR A 255 1.15 -5.34 9.66
N ASN A 256 0.38 -5.29 10.75
CA ASN A 256 -0.48 -4.14 11.10
C ASN A 256 -1.59 -3.93 10.03
N GLU A 257 -2.23 -5.03 9.61
CA GLU A 257 -3.37 -5.06 8.67
C GLU A 257 -4.23 -6.31 8.92
N MET A 258 -5.46 -6.30 8.40
CA MET A 258 -6.25 -7.53 8.23
C MET A 258 -5.62 -8.41 7.15
N SER A 259 -5.67 -9.74 7.31
CA SER A 259 -5.32 -10.67 6.24
C SER A 259 -6.23 -10.44 5.01
N PHE A 260 -7.53 -10.36 5.26
CA PHE A 260 -8.58 -10.06 4.29
C PHE A 260 -9.69 -9.26 4.99
N GLU A 261 -10.50 -8.54 4.20
CA GLU A 261 -11.74 -7.91 4.66
C GLU A 261 -12.92 -8.47 3.84
N PRO A 262 -14.18 -8.37 4.33
CA PRO A 262 -15.34 -9.06 3.74
C PRO A 262 -15.88 -8.36 2.49
N TYR A 263 -14.98 -8.03 1.56
CA TYR A 263 -15.27 -7.39 0.29
C TYR A 263 -14.72 -8.29 -0.82
N GLY A 264 -15.57 -9.14 -1.38
CA GLY A 264 -15.20 -10.22 -2.28
C GLY A 264 -15.70 -10.03 -3.70
N ILE A 265 -14.92 -10.48 -4.67
CA ILE A 265 -15.33 -10.64 -6.06
C ILE A 265 -15.38 -12.13 -6.35
N GLY A 266 -16.56 -12.66 -6.63
CA GLY A 266 -16.79 -14.05 -6.99
C GLY A 266 -16.84 -14.23 -8.51
N ILE A 267 -16.17 -15.25 -9.03
CA ILE A 267 -16.28 -15.69 -10.44
C ILE A 267 -16.70 -17.15 -10.45
N ASP A 268 -17.69 -17.48 -11.28
CA ASP A 268 -18.13 -18.86 -11.50
C ASP A 268 -16.93 -19.77 -11.81
N LYS A 269 -16.85 -20.95 -11.18
CA LYS A 269 -15.66 -21.83 -11.25
C LYS A 269 -15.34 -22.29 -12.66
N GLU A 270 -16.36 -22.60 -13.46
CA GLU A 270 -16.19 -23.03 -14.85
C GLU A 270 -15.64 -21.88 -15.70
N GLU A 271 -16.22 -20.69 -15.55
CA GLU A 271 -15.77 -19.47 -16.23
C GLU A 271 -14.32 -19.11 -15.85
N ALA A 272 -13.99 -19.15 -14.56
CA ALA A 272 -12.63 -18.89 -14.08
C ALA A 272 -11.61 -19.87 -14.70
N THR A 273 -11.97 -21.15 -14.81
CA THR A 273 -11.11 -22.17 -15.44
C THR A 273 -10.92 -21.88 -16.93
N THR A 274 -11.98 -21.48 -17.64
CA THR A 274 -11.93 -21.06 -19.06
C THR A 274 -10.98 -19.88 -19.28
N ILE A 275 -10.94 -18.93 -18.34
CA ILE A 275 -10.05 -17.74 -18.39
C ILE A 275 -8.61 -18.08 -17.96
N GLY A 276 -8.35 -19.31 -17.51
CA GLY A 276 -7.01 -19.81 -17.22
C GLY A 276 -6.62 -19.77 -15.74
N PHE A 277 -7.59 -19.68 -14.83
CA PHE A 277 -7.30 -19.95 -13.42
C PHE A 277 -6.90 -21.40 -13.22
N GLN A 278 -5.81 -21.60 -12.48
CA GLN A 278 -5.30 -22.93 -12.17
C GLN A 278 -5.22 -23.14 -10.67
N LYS A 279 -5.61 -24.34 -10.23
CA LYS A 279 -5.50 -24.73 -8.82
C LYS A 279 -4.04 -24.81 -8.40
N VAL A 280 -3.74 -24.25 -7.23
CA VAL A 280 -2.43 -24.31 -6.59
C VAL A 280 -2.10 -25.74 -6.16
N LEU A 281 -0.83 -26.12 -6.37
CA LEU A 281 -0.27 -27.39 -5.92
C LEU A 281 0.45 -27.18 -4.59
N TYR A 282 -0.16 -27.66 -3.51
CA TYR A 282 0.48 -27.64 -2.19
C TYR A 282 1.33 -28.88 -2.03
N CYS A 283 2.65 -28.72 -1.91
CA CYS A 283 3.55 -29.84 -1.62
C CYS A 283 4.65 -29.45 -0.63
N HIS A 284 5.35 -30.46 -0.10
CA HIS A 284 6.47 -30.20 0.79
C HIS A 284 7.65 -29.59 0.02
N PRO A 285 8.47 -28.71 0.64
CA PRO A 285 9.61 -28.11 -0.06
C PRO A 285 10.57 -29.11 -0.70
N GLU A 286 10.71 -30.31 -0.10
CA GLU A 286 11.55 -31.41 -0.60
C GLU A 286 11.02 -32.05 -1.90
N GLU A 287 9.74 -31.82 -2.22
CA GLU A 287 9.10 -32.34 -3.43
C GLU A 287 9.19 -31.34 -4.59
N PHE A 288 9.63 -30.10 -4.33
CA PHE A 288 9.66 -29.04 -5.33
C PHE A 288 10.52 -29.39 -6.55
N ASP A 289 11.68 -30.01 -6.33
CA ASP A 289 12.61 -30.35 -7.42
C ASP A 289 12.07 -31.45 -8.32
N LYS A 290 11.11 -32.25 -7.82
CA LYS A 290 10.44 -33.33 -8.56
C LYS A 290 9.31 -32.82 -9.47
N LEU A 291 8.86 -31.58 -9.28
CA LEU A 291 7.81 -30.98 -10.09
C LEU A 291 8.32 -30.59 -11.49
N SER A 292 7.48 -30.76 -12.50
CA SER A 292 7.71 -30.20 -13.83
C SER A 292 7.71 -28.66 -13.81
N ASP A 293 8.20 -28.02 -14.87
CA ASP A 293 8.26 -26.56 -14.95
C ASP A 293 6.87 -25.90 -14.91
N ASP A 294 5.83 -26.57 -15.41
CA ASP A 294 4.44 -26.10 -15.29
C ASP A 294 3.96 -26.19 -13.84
N GLU A 295 4.13 -27.35 -13.21
CA GLU A 295 3.73 -27.57 -11.82
C GLU A 295 4.47 -26.63 -10.85
N LYS A 296 5.75 -26.34 -11.12
CA LYS A 296 6.55 -25.38 -10.36
C LYS A 296 5.95 -23.98 -10.36
N LYS A 297 5.20 -23.57 -11.40
CA LYS A 297 4.47 -22.29 -11.40
C LYS A 297 3.29 -22.33 -10.45
N ARG A 298 2.59 -23.47 -10.38
CA ARG A 298 1.43 -23.70 -9.52
C ARG A 298 1.81 -24.06 -8.08
N TYR A 299 3.08 -24.33 -7.79
CA TYR A 299 3.56 -24.69 -6.47
C TYR A 299 3.25 -23.64 -5.39
N HIS A 300 2.88 -24.12 -4.21
CA HIS A 300 2.93 -23.39 -2.95
C HIS A 300 3.35 -24.34 -1.83
N SER A 301 4.08 -23.84 -0.83
CA SER A 301 4.44 -24.68 0.31
C SER A 301 3.20 -25.01 1.13
N SER A 302 3.02 -26.27 1.53
CA SER A 302 2.00 -26.65 2.54
C SER A 302 2.18 -25.93 3.88
N GLY A 303 3.38 -25.37 4.13
CA GLY A 303 3.73 -24.63 5.33
C GLY A 303 4.22 -25.53 6.47
N LYS A 304 5.02 -24.96 7.39
CA LYS A 304 5.58 -25.70 8.54
C LYS A 304 4.75 -25.55 9.82
N LYS A 305 4.11 -24.39 10.01
CA LYS A 305 3.33 -24.02 11.21
C LYS A 305 1.87 -23.70 10.93
N THR A 306 1.56 -23.42 9.68
CA THR A 306 0.21 -23.06 9.22
C THR A 306 0.01 -23.84 7.96
N ASN A 307 -1.11 -24.56 7.88
CA ASN A 307 -1.47 -25.33 6.71
C ASN A 307 -2.06 -24.38 5.66
N TRP A 308 -1.29 -24.05 4.62
CA TRP A 308 -1.76 -23.14 3.57
C TRP A 308 -2.75 -23.79 2.60
N SER A 309 -2.85 -25.12 2.60
CA SER A 309 -3.82 -25.83 1.74
C SER A 309 -5.27 -25.54 2.11
N GLU A 310 -5.52 -25.05 3.33
CA GLU A 310 -6.84 -24.58 3.79
C GLU A 310 -7.39 -23.43 2.95
N GLU A 311 -6.54 -22.66 2.24
CA GLU A 311 -6.99 -21.55 1.40
C GLU A 311 -7.54 -22.02 0.04
N ASN A 312 -7.36 -23.29 -0.35
CA ASN A 312 -7.79 -23.87 -1.63
C ASN A 312 -7.58 -22.91 -2.81
N GLU A 313 -6.35 -22.38 -2.93
CA GLU A 313 -6.04 -21.24 -3.80
C GLU A 313 -6.07 -21.63 -5.30
N TYR A 314 -6.55 -20.70 -6.13
CA TYR A 314 -6.46 -20.69 -7.59
C TYR A 314 -5.71 -19.44 -8.04
N ARG A 315 -4.87 -19.57 -9.06
CA ARG A 315 -4.04 -18.47 -9.56
C ARG A 315 -4.25 -18.23 -11.04
N LEU A 316 -4.25 -16.95 -11.39
CA LEU A 316 -4.05 -16.46 -12.74
C LEU A 316 -2.68 -15.80 -12.83
N PHE A 317 -1.89 -16.11 -13.85
CA PHE A 317 -0.50 -15.61 -14.02
C PHE A 317 -0.42 -14.32 -14.84
N SER A 318 -1.39 -13.44 -14.66
CA SER A 318 -1.49 -12.12 -15.28
C SER A 318 -2.41 -11.24 -14.45
N ASP A 319 -2.51 -9.96 -14.82
CA ASP A 319 -3.65 -9.16 -14.41
C ASP A 319 -4.95 -9.81 -14.93
N LEU A 320 -6.05 -9.65 -14.20
CA LEU A 320 -7.37 -10.12 -14.63
C LEU A 320 -8.17 -8.93 -15.15
N ASP A 321 -8.52 -8.96 -16.44
CA ASP A 321 -9.48 -8.03 -17.04
C ASP A 321 -10.91 -8.54 -16.84
N LEU A 322 -11.71 -7.80 -16.07
CA LEU A 322 -13.09 -8.14 -15.74
C LEU A 322 -14.04 -7.97 -16.93
N ASN A 323 -13.64 -7.28 -18.00
CA ASN A 323 -14.44 -7.24 -19.24
C ASN A 323 -14.50 -8.59 -19.96
N LEU A 324 -13.58 -9.50 -19.66
CA LEU A 324 -13.54 -10.84 -20.27
C LEU A 324 -14.52 -11.81 -19.60
N ILE A 325 -15.13 -11.43 -18.47
CA ILE A 325 -16.06 -12.28 -17.72
C ILE A 325 -17.49 -11.79 -17.97
N PRO A 326 -18.42 -12.66 -18.39
CA PRO A 326 -19.83 -12.30 -18.44
C PRO A 326 -20.34 -11.82 -17.07
N ILE A 327 -21.13 -10.75 -17.05
CA ILE A 327 -21.53 -10.10 -15.80
C ILE A 327 -22.37 -11.02 -14.90
N GLU A 328 -23.16 -11.91 -15.50
CA GLU A 328 -23.96 -12.93 -14.85
C GLU A 328 -23.15 -14.07 -14.23
N LYS A 329 -21.87 -14.19 -14.62
CA LYS A 329 -20.89 -15.13 -14.05
C LYS A 329 -20.05 -14.48 -12.95
N MET A 330 -20.29 -13.21 -12.64
CA MET A 330 -19.67 -12.48 -11.55
C MET A 330 -20.67 -12.19 -10.44
N ILE A 331 -20.19 -12.25 -9.20
CA ILE A 331 -20.92 -11.78 -8.03
C ILE A 331 -20.02 -10.94 -7.15
N CYS A 332 -20.62 -10.14 -6.28
CA CYS A 332 -19.91 -9.37 -5.27
C CYS A 332 -20.40 -9.71 -3.87
N ILE A 333 -19.49 -9.67 -2.91
CA ILE A 333 -19.79 -9.80 -1.48
C ILE A 333 -19.43 -8.48 -0.79
N CYS A 334 -20.39 -7.92 -0.07
CA CYS A 334 -20.20 -6.75 0.78
C CYS A 334 -20.60 -7.05 2.24
N PRO A 335 -20.07 -6.33 3.24
CA PRO A 335 -20.52 -6.49 4.61
C PRO A 335 -21.97 -6.02 4.82
N THR A 336 -22.36 -4.88 4.23
CA THR A 336 -23.66 -4.25 4.48
C THR A 336 -24.60 -4.30 3.28
N SER A 337 -25.91 -4.23 3.54
CA SER A 337 -26.94 -4.15 2.49
C SER A 337 -26.80 -2.91 1.61
N ASP A 338 -26.49 -1.75 2.20
CA ASP A 338 -26.34 -0.49 1.45
C ASP A 338 -25.17 -0.54 0.45
N GLU A 339 -24.01 -1.07 0.88
CA GLU A 339 -22.87 -1.29 0.00
C GLU A 339 -23.22 -2.28 -1.12
N SER A 340 -23.96 -3.35 -0.80
CA SER A 340 -24.40 -4.33 -1.79
C SER A 340 -25.31 -3.73 -2.86
N ILE A 341 -26.33 -2.97 -2.44
CA ILE A 341 -27.26 -2.25 -3.34
C ILE A 341 -26.51 -1.24 -4.20
N PHE A 342 -25.52 -0.55 -3.62
CA PHE A 342 -24.67 0.36 -4.38
C PHE A 342 -23.91 -0.35 -5.50
N ILE A 343 -23.30 -1.52 -5.21
CA ILE A 343 -22.57 -2.31 -6.23
C ILE A 343 -23.51 -2.72 -7.36
N GLU A 344 -24.68 -3.27 -7.04
CA GLU A 344 -25.67 -3.67 -8.04
C GLU A 344 -26.10 -2.50 -8.92
N LYS A 345 -26.45 -1.37 -8.31
CA LYS A 345 -26.94 -0.19 -9.04
C LYS A 345 -25.86 0.44 -9.91
N LYS A 346 -24.62 0.55 -9.41
CA LYS A 346 -23.54 1.25 -10.12
C LYS A 346 -22.91 0.40 -11.21
N TYR A 347 -22.70 -0.89 -10.94
CA TYR A 347 -21.90 -1.76 -11.82
C TYR A 347 -22.72 -2.85 -12.51
N GLY A 348 -23.98 -3.06 -12.14
CA GLY A 348 -24.83 -4.13 -12.70
C GLY A 348 -24.44 -5.54 -12.23
N ILE A 349 -23.53 -5.65 -11.25
CA ILE A 349 -23.03 -6.92 -10.73
C ILE A 349 -23.91 -7.34 -9.56
N LYS A 350 -24.46 -8.56 -9.62
CA LYS A 350 -25.22 -9.13 -8.51
C LYS A 350 -24.39 -9.14 -7.22
N SER A 351 -24.94 -8.63 -6.13
CA SER A 351 -24.20 -8.47 -4.89
C SER A 351 -24.96 -9.02 -3.69
N TYR A 352 -24.23 -9.54 -2.72
CA TYR A 352 -24.77 -10.11 -1.49
C TYR A 352 -24.20 -9.41 -0.28
N SER A 353 -25.05 -9.06 0.69
CA SER A 353 -24.61 -8.60 2.01
C SER A 353 -24.40 -9.78 2.95
N LEU A 354 -23.39 -9.67 3.82
CA LEU A 354 -23.11 -10.69 4.83
C LEU A 354 -23.90 -10.48 6.14
N TYR A 355 -24.29 -9.24 6.45
CA TYR A 355 -25.01 -8.87 7.66
C TYR A 355 -26.38 -8.26 7.37
#